data_AF-A0A2E9F487-F1
#
_entry.id   AF-A0A2E9F487-F1
#
_cell.length_a   1.000
_cell.length_b   1.000
_cell.length_c   1.000
_cell.angle_alpha   90.00
_cell.angle_beta   90.00
_cell.angle_gamma   90.00
#
_symmetry.space_group_name_H-M   'P 1'
#
loop_
_entity.id
_entity.type
_entity.pdbx_description
1 polymer ?
#
loop_
_entity_poly.entity_id
_entity_poly.type
_entity_poly.pdbx_seq_one_letter_code
_entity_poly.pdbx_strand_id
1 'polypeptide(L)' 'SLEMHPLDTENRLGDLKETDGIGYCNITKCCTKVCPEHITITDNAIIPLKERVVDQFYDPLKKLFRIFKPKE' A
#
# COMPACT_ATOMS: atom_id res chain seq x y z
N SER A 1 -9.85 6.33 -4.01
CA SER A 1 -9.01 5.33 -3.33
C SER A 1 -9.81 4.83 -2.14
N LEU A 2 -10.52 3.72 -2.30
CA LEU A 2 -11.33 3.19 -1.21
C LEU A 2 -10.42 2.69 -0.07
N GLU A 3 -9.23 2.17 -0.35
CA GLU A 3 -8.30 1.61 0.66
C GLU A 3 -7.78 2.61 1.70
N MET A 4 -7.93 3.91 1.47
CA MET A 4 -7.54 4.97 2.40
C MET A 4 -8.76 5.77 2.89
N HIS A 5 -9.95 5.35 2.50
CA HIS A 5 -11.18 6.00 2.93
C HIS A 5 -11.46 5.62 4.39
N PRO A 6 -11.76 6.58 5.28
CA PRO A 6 -11.89 6.32 6.71
C PRO A 6 -13.07 5.40 7.09
N LEU A 7 -14.05 5.27 6.19
CA LEU A 7 -15.18 4.35 6.35
C LEU A 7 -14.97 2.99 5.66
N ASP A 8 -13.82 2.77 5.01
CA ASP A 8 -13.52 1.47 4.40
C ASP A 8 -13.19 0.45 5.50
N THR A 9 -14.01 -0.60 5.57
CA THR A 9 -13.87 -1.69 6.54
C THR A 9 -13.28 -2.95 5.89
N GLU A 10 -13.17 -2.99 4.56
CA GLU A 10 -12.69 -4.16 3.84
C GLU A 10 -11.16 -4.14 3.70
N ASN A 11 -10.54 -5.31 3.89
CA ASN A 11 -9.10 -5.46 3.68
C ASN A 11 -8.82 -5.99 2.28
N ARG A 12 -8.54 -5.07 1.36
CA ARG A 12 -8.26 -5.36 -0.06
C ARG A 12 -6.75 -5.37 -0.39
N LEU A 13 -5.88 -5.44 0.63
CA LEU A 13 -4.42 -5.44 0.42
C LEU A 13 -3.91 -6.64 -0.38
N GLY A 14 -4.60 -7.78 -0.34
CA GLY A 14 -4.28 -8.96 -1.15
C GLY A 14 -4.48 -8.69 -2.64
N ASP A 15 -5.66 -8.18 -3.00
CA ASP A 15 -6.01 -7.79 -4.37
C ASP A 15 -5.09 -6.69 -4.88
N LEU A 16 -4.73 -5.74 -4.01
CA LEU A 16 -3.80 -4.68 -4.35
C LEU A 16 -2.43 -5.22 -4.79
N LYS A 17 -1.93 -6.26 -4.11
CA LYS A 17 -0.66 -6.92 -4.40
C LYS A 17 -0.71 -7.77 -5.68
N GLU A 18 -1.81 -8.49 -5.89
CA GLU A 18 -1.89 -9.56 -6.90
C GLU A 18 -2.59 -9.15 -8.18
N THR A 19 -3.61 -8.29 -8.09
CA THR A 19 -4.51 -7.92 -9.19
C THR A 19 -4.32 -6.48 -9.64
N ASP A 20 -4.19 -5.53 -8.69
CA ASP A 20 -4.16 -4.10 -9.03
C ASP A 20 -2.77 -3.56 -9.40
N GLY A 21 -1.76 -4.43 -9.41
CA GLY A 21 -0.45 -4.11 -9.98
C GLY A 21 0.36 -3.06 -9.21
N ILE A 22 0.07 -2.83 -7.92
CA ILE A 22 0.82 -1.85 -7.09
C ILE A 22 2.33 -2.13 -7.06
N GLY A 23 2.72 -3.40 -7.22
CA GLY A 23 4.11 -3.84 -7.30
C GLY A 23 4.86 -3.35 -8.53
N TYR A 24 4.18 -3.03 -9.63
CA TYR A 24 4.80 -2.58 -10.88
C TYR A 24 5.19 -1.10 -10.87
N CYS A 25 4.70 -0.32 -9.91
CA CYS A 25 5.09 1.08 -9.80
C CYS A 25 6.50 1.23 -9.21
N ASN A 26 7.41 1.84 -9.97
CA ASN A 26 8.80 2.10 -9.57
C ASN A 26 9.01 3.49 -8.93
N ILE A 27 7.94 4.20 -8.55
CA ILE A 27 8.00 5.49 -7.82
C ILE A 27 8.81 6.56 -8.60
N THR A 28 8.83 6.48 -9.94
CA THR A 28 9.51 7.48 -10.79
C THR A 28 8.81 8.83 -10.84
N LYS A 29 7.61 8.95 -10.24
CA LYS A 29 6.75 10.14 -10.23
C LYS A 29 6.33 10.63 -11.63
N CYS A 30 6.35 9.76 -12.64
CA CYS A 30 5.89 10.11 -13.99
C CYS A 30 4.40 10.51 -14.00
N CYS A 31 3.55 9.83 -13.21
CA CYS A 31 2.14 10.14 -13.07
C CYS A 31 1.89 11.55 -12.48
N THR A 32 2.67 11.96 -11.48
CA THR A 32 2.59 13.30 -10.88
C THR A 32 2.99 14.37 -11.91
N LYS A 33 4.05 14.14 -12.69
CA LYS A 33 4.57 15.12 -13.67
C LYS A 33 3.59 15.44 -14.79
N VAL A 34 2.81 14.45 -15.23
CA VAL A 34 1.89 14.58 -16.37
C VAL A 34 0.46 14.91 -15.96
N CYS A 35 0.16 14.97 -14.66
CA CYS A 35 -1.21 15.12 -14.20
C CYS A 35 -1.72 16.56 -14.43
N PRO A 36 -2.85 16.73 -15.15
CA PRO A 36 -3.41 18.06 -15.44
C PRO A 36 -3.89 18.79 -14.18
N GLU A 37 -4.30 18.05 -13.15
CA GLU A 37 -4.75 18.57 -11.86
C GLU A 37 -3.59 18.83 -10.88
N HIS A 38 -2.34 18.60 -11.31
CA HIS A 38 -1.13 18.84 -10.52
C HIS A 38 -1.12 18.15 -9.14
N ILE A 39 -1.82 17.01 -9.01
CA ILE A 39 -1.87 16.26 -7.76
C ILE A 39 -0.61 15.43 -7.55
N THR A 40 -0.14 15.35 -6.30
CA THR A 40 1.00 14.54 -5.88
C THR A 40 0.58 13.10 -5.58
N ILE A 41 0.00 12.42 -6.57
CA ILE A 41 -0.61 11.09 -6.40
C ILE A 41 0.39 10.04 -5.92
N THR A 42 1.65 10.12 -6.38
CA THR A 42 2.68 9.17 -5.95
C THR A 42 2.94 9.27 -4.45
N ASP A 43 3.07 10.49 -3.93
CA ASP A 43 3.44 10.74 -2.54
C ASP A 43 2.26 10.53 -1.58
N ASN A 44 1.05 10.95 -1.97
CA ASN A 44 -0.12 10.92 -1.07
C ASN A 44 -0.93 9.63 -1.16
N ALA A 45 -0.75 8.81 -2.22
CA ALA A 45 -1.53 7.59 -2.40
C ALA A 45 -0.67 6.36 -2.68
N ILE A 46 0.18 6.39 -3.72
CA ILE A 46 0.91 5.19 -4.16
C ILE A 46 1.90 4.72 -3.11
N ILE A 47 2.71 5.62 -2.55
CA ILE A 47 3.69 5.27 -1.51
C ILE A 47 2.99 4.69 -0.26
N PRO A 48 1.98 5.35 0.35
CA PRO A 48 1.27 4.78 1.49
C PRO A 48 0.62 3.41 1.22
N LEU A 49 0.09 3.21 0.01
CA LEU A 49 -0.45 1.92 -0.41
C LEU A 49 0.63 0.84 -0.49
N LYS A 50 1.78 1.18 -1.09
CA LYS A 50 2.90 0.26 -1.23
C LYS A 50 3.53 -0.09 0.13
N GLU A 51 3.68 0.89 1.02
CA GLU A 51 4.15 0.67 2.39
C GLU A 51 3.25 -0.31 3.13
N ARG A 52 1.92 -0.17 3.06
CA ARG A 52 0.99 -1.13 3.68
C ARG A 52 1.11 -2.55 3.14
N VAL A 53 1.32 -2.70 1.82
CA VAL A 53 1.57 -4.02 1.21
C VAL A 53 2.91 -4.59 1.67
N VAL A 54 3.96 -3.78 1.72
CA VAL A 54 5.29 -4.19 2.20
C VAL A 54 5.21 -4.65 3.66
N ASP A 55 4.60 -3.84 4.52
CA ASP A 55 4.38 -4.14 5.93
C ASP A 55 3.62 -5.43 6.18
N GLN A 56 2.58 -5.71 5.39
CA GLN A 56 1.70 -6.85 5.61
C GLN A 56 2.30 -8.16 5.06
N PHE A 57 3.00 -8.11 3.93
CA PHE A 57 3.43 -9.31 3.20
C PHE A 57 4.94 -9.56 3.23
N TYR A 58 5.76 -8.52 3.37
CA TYR A 58 7.21 -8.60 3.19
C TYR A 58 8.02 -8.28 4.45
N ASP A 59 7.45 -7.58 5.44
CA ASP A 59 8.17 -7.24 6.68
C ASP A 59 8.46 -8.49 7.55
N PRO A 60 9.75 -8.91 7.65
CA PRO A 60 10.12 -10.08 8.43
C PRO A 60 10.02 -9.84 9.94
N LEU A 61 10.20 -8.60 10.41
CA LEU A 61 10.12 -8.25 11.83
C LEU A 61 8.68 -8.33 12.31
N LYS A 62 7.74 -7.78 11.54
CA LYS A 62 6.31 -7.85 11.85
C LYS A 62 5.80 -9.29 11.85
N LYS A 63 6.31 -10.12 10.92
CA LYS A 63 6.03 -11.56 10.88
C LYS A 63 6.60 -12.27 12.11
N LEU A 64 7.82 -11.97 12.51
CA LEU A 64 8.47 -12.55 13.69
C LEU A 64 7.72 -12.17 14.97
N PHE A 65 7.36 -10.90 15.13
CA PHE A 65 6.53 -10.42 16.24
C PHE A 65 5.17 -11.11 16.30
N ARG A 66 4.51 -11.36 15.15
CA ARG A 66 3.25 -12.12 15.09
C ARG A 66 3.41 -13.57 15.56
N ILE A 67 4.54 -14.20 15.28
CA ILE A 67 4.83 -15.57 15.71
C ILE A 67 5.10 -15.64 17.22
N PHE A 68 5.82 -14.66 17.77
CA PHE A 68 6.17 -14.63 19.19
C PHE A 68 5.11 -14.00 20.10
N LYS A 69 4.04 -13.40 19.55
CA LYS A 69 2.95 -12.85 20.35
C LYS A 69 2.15 -14.03 20.94
N PRO A 70 2.12 -14.23 22.26
CA PRO A 70 1.27 -15.25 22.86
C PRO A 70 -0.19 -14.95 22.51
N LYS A 71 -0.93 -15.97 22.05
CA LYS A 71 -2.40 -15.91 22.03
C LYS A 71 -2.85 -15.89 23.49
N GLU A 72 -3.41 -14.77 23.93
CA GLU A 72 -4.29 -14.77 25.10
C GLU A 72 -5.55 -15.60 24.80
#